data_AF-A0A327WQG4-F1
#
_entry.id   AF-A0A327WQG4-F1
#
_cell.length_a   1.000
_cell.length_b   1.000
_cell.length_c   1.000
_cell.angle_alpha   90.00
_cell.angle_beta   90.00
_cell.angle_gamma   90.00
#
_symmetry.space_group_name_H-M   'P 1'
#
loop_
_entity.id
_entity.type
_entity.pdbx_description
1 polymer ?
#
loop_
_entity_poly.entity_id
_entity_poly.type
_entity_poly.pdbx_seq_one_letter_code
_entity_poly.pdbx_strand_id
1 'polypeptide(L)'
;MKKLLVFGWLVILAGTVMAQRLPKKQNDFFVLHNAIRGDSTYKTFDQQVQLIKSLGFDGVEINQLDSFDGMKAALDKHQFTGSYFYIKMDLDDPQLDSRIEPAIRALRGSKTIIAPFIVSGKKRFAPSSGGADTIVVRRMRQLADWSKQANLQVVIYPHVDFYVERIDHALRLVKQIDRPNVGLTFNLCHWLATTPKAERADWKGLLTTLKPHLKMITISGANNVDAAGMNNGPGGIWNQYILPLGTGSFDTYELVRFAVQDLGFRGPIGVQCFAMKGDKPTNLRNTIAVLREYQARLAKR
;
A
#
# COMPACT_ATOMS: atom_id res chain seq x y z
N MET A 1 18.01 23.35 81.08
CA MET A 1 18.64 22.08 80.65
C MET A 1 18.55 21.98 79.13
N LYS A 2 19.70 21.93 78.45
CA LYS A 2 19.85 21.96 76.98
C LYS A 2 19.18 20.73 76.34
N LYS A 3 18.42 20.92 75.26
CA LYS A 3 18.05 19.82 74.34
C LYS A 3 18.39 20.20 72.90
N LEU A 4 19.11 19.27 72.27
CA LEU A 4 19.73 19.26 70.95
C LEU A 4 18.75 19.58 69.82
N LEU A 5 19.21 20.40 68.85
CA LEU A 5 18.70 20.40 67.48
C LEU A 5 19.34 19.21 66.73
N VAL A 6 18.51 18.34 66.17
CA VAL A 6 18.92 17.30 65.22
C VAL A 6 18.58 17.82 63.82
N PHE A 7 19.60 18.04 63.00
CA PHE A 7 19.46 18.42 61.60
C PHE A 7 19.34 17.14 60.76
N GLY A 8 18.14 16.84 60.27
CA GLY A 8 17.90 15.72 59.34
C GLY A 8 18.24 16.14 57.91
N TRP A 9 19.24 15.50 57.30
CA TRP A 9 19.51 15.63 55.87
C TRP A 9 18.55 14.73 55.08
N LEU A 10 17.68 15.34 54.27
CA LEU A 10 16.88 14.64 53.27
C LEU A 10 17.72 14.46 52.00
N VAL A 11 18.09 13.21 51.69
CA VAL A 11 18.66 12.84 50.39
C VAL A 11 17.51 12.60 49.41
N ILE A 12 17.32 13.52 48.47
CA ILE A 12 16.39 13.33 47.34
C ILE A 12 17.15 12.59 46.23
N LEU A 13 16.91 11.28 46.10
CA LEU A 13 17.31 10.53 44.91
C LEU A 13 16.39 10.92 43.75
N ALA A 14 16.86 11.84 42.91
CA ALA A 14 16.24 12.12 41.62
C ALA A 14 16.57 10.98 40.64
N GLY A 15 15.72 9.95 40.62
CA GLY A 15 15.77 8.91 39.58
C GLY A 15 15.31 9.50 38.25
N THR A 16 16.25 9.89 37.38
CA THR A 16 15.95 10.21 35.98
C THR A 16 15.59 8.91 35.24
N VAL A 17 14.29 8.60 35.18
CA VAL A 17 13.79 7.63 34.20
C VAL A 17 13.90 8.29 32.83
N MET A 18 14.99 8.01 32.12
CA MET A 18 15.08 8.25 30.68
C MET A 18 14.00 7.37 30.02
N ALA A 19 12.83 7.94 29.79
CA ALA A 19 11.84 7.35 28.92
C ALA A 19 12.49 7.19 27.55
N GLN A 20 12.87 5.95 27.20
CA GLN A 20 13.34 5.63 25.86
C GLN A 20 12.24 6.05 24.89
N ARG A 21 12.48 7.13 24.14
CA ARG A 21 11.59 7.52 23.04
C ARG A 21 11.59 6.36 22.07
N LEU A 22 10.46 5.67 21.95
CA LEU A 22 10.26 4.68 20.90
C LEU A 22 10.65 5.32 19.56
N PRO A 23 11.46 4.66 18.73
CA PRO A 23 11.88 5.23 17.46
C PRO A 23 10.64 5.63 16.65
N LYS A 24 10.64 6.87 16.15
CA LYS A 24 9.52 7.40 15.40
C LYS A 24 9.30 6.52 14.17
N LYS A 25 8.12 5.93 14.05
CA LYS A 25 7.73 5.11 12.91
C LYS A 25 7.88 5.92 11.61
N GLN A 26 8.65 5.39 10.66
CA GLN A 26 9.01 6.11 9.43
C GLN A 26 7.92 6.03 8.35
N ASN A 27 7.18 4.92 8.30
CA ASN A 27 6.16 4.63 7.31
C ASN A 27 5.00 3.88 7.96
N ASP A 28 3.79 4.13 7.47
CA ASP A 28 2.62 3.32 7.79
C ASP A 28 2.67 2.01 6.98
N PHE A 29 2.41 0.89 7.66
CA PHE A 29 2.33 -0.43 7.07
C PHE A 29 0.89 -0.94 7.14
N PHE A 30 0.32 -1.22 5.97
CA PHE A 30 -1.07 -1.65 5.84
C PHE A 30 -1.16 -2.99 5.12
N VAL A 31 -2.36 -3.56 5.09
CA VAL A 31 -2.64 -4.79 4.34
C VAL A 31 -3.75 -4.58 3.32
N LEU A 32 -3.62 -5.23 2.16
CA LEU A 32 -4.68 -5.23 1.17
C LEU A 32 -5.84 -6.11 1.65
N HIS A 33 -7.06 -5.74 1.27
CA HIS A 33 -8.28 -6.35 1.82
C HIS A 33 -8.41 -7.82 1.43
N ASN A 34 -7.80 -8.19 0.30
CA ASN A 34 -7.73 -9.58 -0.15
C ASN A 34 -6.99 -10.54 0.82
N ALA A 35 -6.28 -10.03 1.82
CA ALA A 35 -5.70 -10.84 2.89
C ALA A 35 -6.76 -11.49 3.80
N ILE A 36 -7.98 -10.95 3.87
CA ILE A 36 -9.04 -11.46 4.74
C ILE A 36 -10.42 -11.56 4.07
N ARG A 37 -10.64 -10.89 2.93
CA ARG A 37 -11.93 -10.93 2.21
C ARG A 37 -12.36 -12.36 1.92
N GLY A 38 -13.61 -12.71 2.25
CA GLY A 38 -14.17 -14.04 2.01
C GLY A 38 -13.60 -15.10 2.96
N ASP A 39 -13.15 -14.72 4.14
CA ASP A 39 -12.85 -15.64 5.24
C ASP A 39 -14.15 -16.22 5.83
N SER A 40 -14.09 -17.47 6.30
CA SER A 40 -15.26 -18.17 6.85
C SER A 40 -15.58 -17.79 8.29
N THR A 41 -14.64 -17.20 9.02
CA THR A 41 -14.81 -16.75 10.41
C THR A 41 -15.07 -15.24 10.47
N TYR A 42 -14.22 -14.46 9.80
CA TYR A 42 -14.30 -13.00 9.75
C TYR A 42 -15.14 -12.58 8.53
N LYS A 43 -16.46 -12.79 8.63
CA LYS A 43 -17.39 -12.65 7.49
C LYS A 43 -17.78 -11.20 7.17
N THR A 44 -17.69 -10.31 8.15
CA THR A 44 -18.12 -8.91 8.02
C THR A 44 -16.93 -7.96 7.99
N PHE A 45 -17.11 -6.77 7.38
CA PHE A 45 -16.08 -5.72 7.42
C PHE A 45 -15.71 -5.31 8.85
N ASP A 46 -16.69 -5.26 9.76
CA ASP A 46 -16.48 -4.96 11.18
C ASP A 46 -15.48 -5.93 11.83
N GLN A 47 -15.72 -7.24 11.69
CA GLN A 47 -14.83 -8.28 12.22
C GLN A 47 -13.45 -8.25 11.56
N GLN A 48 -13.41 -8.03 10.24
CA GLN A 48 -12.16 -7.99 9.47
C GLN A 48 -11.28 -6.80 9.89
N VAL A 49 -11.87 -5.60 9.99
CA VAL A 49 -11.18 -4.39 10.46
C VAL A 49 -10.71 -4.56 11.90
N GLN A 50 -11.56 -5.09 12.79
CA GLN A 50 -11.19 -5.35 14.17
C GLN A 50 -9.98 -6.29 14.28
N LEU A 51 -9.99 -7.39 13.53
CA LEU A 51 -8.86 -8.32 13.47
C LEU A 51 -7.58 -7.61 13.01
N ILE A 52 -7.62 -6.97 11.84
CA ILE A 52 -6.45 -6.32 11.24
C ILE A 52 -5.86 -5.26 12.18
N LYS A 53 -6.71 -4.42 12.79
CA LYS A 53 -6.28 -3.44 13.78
C LYS A 53 -5.66 -4.11 15.01
N SER A 54 -6.27 -5.16 15.55
CA SER A 54 -5.77 -5.87 16.73
C SER A 54 -4.39 -6.51 16.53
N LEU A 55 -4.07 -6.88 15.28
CA LEU A 55 -2.76 -7.42 14.91
C LEU A 55 -1.68 -6.33 14.84
N GLY A 56 -2.05 -5.05 14.75
CA GLY A 56 -1.14 -3.91 14.77
C GLY A 56 -0.71 -3.41 13.39
N PHE A 57 -1.50 -3.67 12.34
CA PHE A 57 -1.39 -2.92 11.08
C PHE A 57 -1.85 -1.48 11.29
N ASP A 58 -1.35 -0.55 10.47
CA ASP A 58 -1.75 0.86 10.52
C ASP A 58 -3.01 1.16 9.71
N GLY A 59 -3.38 0.26 8.81
CA GLY A 59 -4.59 0.41 8.02
C GLY A 59 -4.90 -0.80 7.15
N VAL A 60 -5.95 -0.65 6.37
CA VAL A 60 -6.42 -1.65 5.39
C VAL A 60 -6.90 -0.95 4.11
N GLU A 61 -6.86 -1.65 2.99
CA GLU A 61 -7.49 -1.23 1.74
C GLU A 61 -9.03 -1.11 1.87
N ILE A 62 -9.60 -0.11 1.19
CA ILE A 62 -11.00 -0.08 0.76
C ILE A 62 -11.05 -0.61 -0.67
N ASN A 63 -11.71 -1.74 -0.90
CA ASN A 63 -11.60 -2.50 -2.15
C ASN A 63 -12.85 -2.31 -3.04
N GLN A 64 -12.77 -1.42 -4.02
CA GLN A 64 -13.88 -1.03 -4.92
C GLN A 64 -15.01 -0.27 -4.27
N LEU A 65 -15.78 0.43 -5.11
CA LEU A 65 -16.96 1.21 -4.72
C LEU A 65 -18.03 0.35 -4.05
N ASP A 66 -18.21 -0.89 -4.49
CA ASP A 66 -19.27 -1.76 -3.95
C ASP A 66 -19.05 -2.15 -2.48
N SER A 67 -17.81 -2.08 -1.98
CA SER A 67 -17.50 -2.30 -0.56
C SER A 67 -17.43 -1.01 0.25
N PHE A 68 -17.52 0.16 -0.39
CA PHE A 68 -17.15 1.43 0.21
C PHE A 68 -17.93 1.71 1.50
N ASP A 69 -19.27 1.69 1.45
CA ASP A 69 -20.11 2.04 2.60
C ASP A 69 -19.86 1.10 3.79
N GLY A 70 -19.81 -0.21 3.53
CA GLY A 70 -19.59 -1.21 4.57
C GLY A 70 -18.18 -1.14 5.19
N MET A 71 -17.15 -0.98 4.36
CA MET A 71 -15.78 -0.82 4.83
C MET A 71 -15.59 0.50 5.58
N LYS A 72 -16.14 1.61 5.05
CA LYS A 72 -16.05 2.94 5.68
C LYS A 72 -16.73 2.96 7.04
N ALA A 73 -17.92 2.37 7.17
CA ALA A 73 -18.61 2.24 8.45
C ALA A 73 -17.77 1.46 9.48
N ALA A 74 -17.13 0.36 9.06
CA ALA A 74 -16.23 -0.41 9.93
C ALA A 74 -14.99 0.40 10.33
N LEU A 75 -14.36 1.10 9.38
CA LEU A 75 -13.20 1.97 9.65
C LEU A 75 -13.53 3.09 10.64
N ASP A 76 -14.67 3.76 10.48
CA ASP A 76 -15.12 4.83 11.38
C ASP A 76 -15.39 4.29 12.79
N LYS A 77 -16.14 3.19 12.89
CA LYS A 77 -16.46 2.53 14.17
C LYS A 77 -15.21 2.15 14.94
N HIS A 78 -14.20 1.61 14.25
CA HIS A 78 -12.94 1.20 14.85
C HIS A 78 -11.90 2.31 14.91
N GLN A 79 -12.20 3.54 14.48
CA GLN A 79 -11.22 4.63 14.37
C GLN A 79 -9.92 4.16 13.69
N PHE A 80 -10.06 3.50 12.55
CA PHE A 80 -8.98 2.85 11.82
C PHE A 80 -8.80 3.47 10.44
N THR A 81 -7.60 3.32 9.87
CA THR A 81 -7.26 4.00 8.62
C THR A 81 -7.57 3.11 7.41
N GLY A 82 -8.37 3.64 6.49
CA GLY A 82 -8.41 3.14 5.11
C GLY A 82 -7.19 3.67 4.38
N SER A 83 -6.08 2.93 4.32
CA SER A 83 -4.81 3.47 3.80
C SER A 83 -4.89 3.80 2.30
N TYR A 84 -5.69 3.03 1.56
CA TYR A 84 -5.84 3.19 0.13
C TYR A 84 -7.24 2.77 -0.32
N PHE A 85 -7.79 3.47 -1.32
CA PHE A 85 -9.07 3.17 -1.94
C PHE A 85 -8.88 2.73 -3.38
N TYR A 86 -9.03 1.42 -3.62
CA TYR A 86 -8.92 0.81 -4.94
C TYR A 86 -10.19 1.04 -5.74
N ILE A 87 -10.09 1.70 -6.90
CA ILE A 87 -11.28 1.98 -7.72
C ILE A 87 -11.03 1.64 -9.18
N LYS A 88 -12.06 1.13 -9.85
CA LYS A 88 -12.02 0.89 -11.29
C LYS A 88 -12.14 2.20 -12.06
N MET A 89 -11.25 2.42 -13.02
CA MET A 89 -11.44 3.39 -14.10
C MET A 89 -11.54 2.62 -15.43
N ASP A 90 -12.74 2.47 -15.94
CA ASP A 90 -12.98 1.78 -17.21
C ASP A 90 -13.01 2.76 -18.38
N LEU A 91 -12.08 2.65 -19.31
CA LEU A 91 -11.95 3.55 -20.46
C LEU A 91 -13.07 3.37 -21.49
N ASP A 92 -13.83 2.27 -21.39
CA ASP A 92 -15.00 2.01 -22.22
C ASP A 92 -16.24 2.79 -21.79
N ASP A 93 -16.30 3.19 -20.52
CA ASP A 93 -17.37 4.07 -20.01
C ASP A 93 -17.13 5.50 -20.49
N PRO A 94 -18.16 6.31 -20.78
CA PRO A 94 -17.96 7.70 -21.23
C PRO A 94 -17.42 8.62 -20.12
N GLN A 95 -17.70 8.30 -18.86
CA GLN A 95 -17.38 9.10 -17.68
C GLN A 95 -16.99 8.23 -16.49
N LEU A 96 -16.44 8.85 -15.45
CA LEU A 96 -16.20 8.18 -14.17
C LEU A 96 -17.52 7.79 -13.50
N ASP A 97 -17.52 6.68 -12.77
CA ASP A 97 -18.67 6.26 -11.94
C ASP A 97 -19.05 7.39 -10.98
N SER A 98 -20.33 7.78 -10.98
CA SER A 98 -20.84 8.93 -10.24
C SER A 98 -20.70 8.77 -8.72
N ARG A 99 -20.51 7.55 -8.22
CA ARG A 99 -20.26 7.26 -6.79
C ARG A 99 -18.86 7.68 -6.33
N ILE A 100 -17.90 7.88 -7.24
CA ILE A 100 -16.50 8.16 -6.89
C ILE A 100 -16.37 9.50 -6.16
N GLU A 101 -16.96 10.57 -6.68
CA GLU A 101 -16.83 11.90 -6.07
C GLU A 101 -17.45 11.97 -4.65
N PRO A 102 -18.68 11.48 -4.41
CA PRO A 102 -19.21 11.34 -3.05
C PRO A 102 -18.30 10.53 -2.12
N ALA A 103 -17.76 9.40 -2.58
CA ALA A 103 -16.87 8.57 -1.78
C ALA A 103 -15.57 9.29 -1.40
N ILE A 104 -14.95 10.02 -2.35
CA ILE A 104 -13.78 10.87 -2.09
C ILE A 104 -14.10 11.95 -1.05
N ARG A 105 -15.28 12.59 -1.15
CA ARG A 105 -15.72 13.60 -0.16
C ARG A 105 -15.90 13.00 1.24
N ALA A 106 -16.46 11.80 1.33
CA ALA A 106 -16.62 11.09 2.60
C ALA A 106 -15.30 10.65 3.25
N LEU A 107 -14.21 10.59 2.47
CA LEU A 107 -12.84 10.30 2.94
C LEU A 107 -12.04 11.57 3.31
N ARG A 108 -12.63 12.76 3.28
CA ARG A 108 -11.93 14.03 3.55
C ARG A 108 -11.05 13.96 4.80
N GLY A 109 -9.77 14.29 4.64
CA GLY A 109 -8.79 14.34 5.73
C GLY A 109 -8.33 12.99 6.29
N SER A 110 -8.84 11.86 5.79
CA SER A 110 -8.51 10.50 6.27
C SER A 110 -7.07 10.03 5.95
N LYS A 111 -6.35 10.77 5.10
CA LYS A 111 -5.08 10.36 4.46
C LYS A 111 -5.19 9.17 3.49
N THR A 112 -6.40 8.67 3.21
CA THR A 112 -6.61 7.62 2.20
C THR A 112 -6.06 8.05 0.84
N ILE A 113 -5.27 7.18 0.22
CA ILE A 113 -4.80 7.38 -1.16
C ILE A 113 -5.84 6.81 -2.13
N ILE A 114 -6.32 7.62 -3.08
CA ILE A 114 -7.23 7.16 -4.15
C ILE A 114 -6.38 6.50 -5.23
N ALA A 115 -6.63 5.24 -5.54
CA ALA A 115 -5.79 4.48 -6.46
C ALA A 115 -6.61 3.81 -7.55
N PRO A 116 -6.87 4.52 -8.67
CA PRO A 116 -7.47 3.89 -9.83
C PRO A 116 -6.55 2.86 -10.48
N PHE A 117 -7.10 1.68 -10.73
CA PHE A 117 -6.60 0.79 -11.78
C PHE A 117 -7.40 1.05 -13.06
N ILE A 118 -6.71 1.03 -14.19
CA ILE A 118 -7.24 1.58 -15.44
C ILE A 118 -7.38 0.45 -16.45
N VAL A 119 -8.59 0.17 -16.88
CA VAL A 119 -8.92 -0.96 -17.76
C VAL A 119 -9.50 -0.47 -19.09
N SER A 120 -9.39 -1.29 -20.14
CA SER A 120 -10.30 -1.24 -21.29
C SER A 120 -11.06 -2.56 -21.31
N GLY A 121 -12.21 -2.60 -20.62
CA GLY A 121 -13.00 -3.82 -20.45
C GLY A 121 -13.43 -4.48 -21.76
N LYS A 122 -13.69 -3.70 -22.81
CA LYS A 122 -14.05 -4.19 -24.16
C LYS A 122 -12.83 -4.40 -25.06
N LYS A 123 -11.61 -4.33 -24.50
CA LYS A 123 -10.34 -4.51 -25.22
C LYS A 123 -10.16 -3.58 -26.43
N ARG A 124 -10.73 -2.38 -26.38
CA ARG A 124 -10.55 -1.36 -27.44
C ARG A 124 -9.12 -0.85 -27.51
N PHE A 125 -8.43 -0.86 -26.38
CA PHE A 125 -7.06 -0.41 -26.26
C PHE A 125 -6.20 -1.53 -25.68
N ALA A 126 -5.11 -1.85 -26.37
CA ALA A 126 -4.13 -2.80 -25.87
C ALA A 126 -3.40 -2.23 -24.63
N PRO A 127 -3.00 -3.11 -23.68
CA PRO A 127 -2.16 -2.73 -22.55
C PRO A 127 -0.93 -1.91 -22.96
N SER A 128 -0.65 -0.85 -22.22
CA SER A 128 0.49 0.07 -22.42
C SER A 128 0.64 0.71 -23.81
N SER A 129 -0.38 0.62 -24.67
CA SER A 129 -0.32 1.07 -26.08
C SER A 129 -0.25 2.59 -26.26
N GLY A 130 -0.67 3.37 -25.27
CA GLY A 130 -0.74 4.84 -25.38
C GLY A 130 -1.99 5.38 -26.09
N GLY A 131 -2.77 4.53 -26.77
CA GLY A 131 -3.91 4.95 -27.60
C GLY A 131 -5.07 5.63 -26.86
N ALA A 132 -5.13 5.49 -25.53
CA ALA A 132 -6.12 6.12 -24.66
C ALA A 132 -5.51 7.04 -23.59
N ASP A 133 -4.23 7.42 -23.70
CA ASP A 133 -3.55 8.23 -22.69
C ASP A 133 -4.24 9.58 -22.47
N THR A 134 -4.79 10.19 -23.53
CA THR A 134 -5.54 11.46 -23.41
C THR A 134 -6.84 11.31 -22.60
N ILE A 135 -7.49 10.14 -22.64
CA ILE A 135 -8.67 9.82 -21.82
C ILE A 135 -8.24 9.65 -20.37
N VAL A 136 -7.16 8.89 -20.12
CA VAL A 136 -6.60 8.68 -18.79
C VAL A 136 -6.20 10.00 -18.14
N VAL A 137 -5.43 10.84 -18.84
CA VAL A 137 -4.96 12.14 -18.32
C VAL A 137 -6.13 13.03 -17.91
N ARG A 138 -7.18 13.11 -18.74
CA ARG A 138 -8.38 13.90 -18.45
C ARG A 138 -9.09 13.41 -17.18
N ARG A 139 -9.33 12.10 -17.07
CA ARG A 139 -10.03 11.51 -15.91
C ARG A 139 -9.21 11.57 -14.64
N MET A 140 -7.90 11.38 -14.74
CA MET A 140 -7.00 11.52 -13.61
C MET A 140 -6.93 12.96 -13.11
N ARG A 141 -6.98 13.97 -13.99
CA ARG A 141 -7.10 15.38 -13.58
C ARG A 141 -8.41 15.65 -12.84
N GLN A 142 -9.53 15.09 -13.31
CA GLN A 142 -10.81 15.18 -12.62
C GLN A 142 -10.76 14.54 -11.22
N LEU A 143 -10.23 13.31 -11.09
CA LEU A 143 -9.99 12.68 -9.79
C LEU A 143 -9.07 13.52 -8.90
N ALA A 144 -8.02 14.12 -9.47
CA ALA A 144 -7.09 14.97 -8.76
C ALA A 144 -7.77 16.22 -8.19
N ASP A 145 -8.69 16.84 -8.94
CA ASP A 145 -9.44 18.02 -8.50
C ASP A 145 -10.36 17.68 -7.32
N TRP A 146 -11.14 16.59 -7.43
CA TRP A 146 -11.97 16.11 -6.32
C TRP A 146 -11.14 15.74 -5.08
N SER A 147 -10.04 15.03 -5.29
CA SER A 147 -9.16 14.59 -4.19
C SER A 147 -8.44 15.76 -3.53
N LYS A 148 -8.01 16.76 -4.31
CA LYS A 148 -7.39 17.98 -3.78
C LYS A 148 -8.35 18.70 -2.85
N GLN A 149 -9.62 18.84 -3.23
CA GLN A 149 -10.65 19.43 -2.37
C GLN A 149 -10.84 18.65 -1.08
N ALA A 150 -10.65 17.33 -1.07
CA ALA A 150 -10.73 16.46 0.11
C ALA A 150 -9.42 16.32 0.90
N ASN A 151 -8.35 17.02 0.50
CA ASN A 151 -6.98 16.87 1.03
C ASN A 151 -6.43 15.43 0.90
N LEU A 152 -6.69 14.79 -0.24
CA LEU A 152 -6.27 13.43 -0.56
C LEU A 152 -5.33 13.39 -1.76
N GLN A 153 -4.52 12.33 -1.81
CA GLN A 153 -3.63 12.03 -2.93
C GLN A 153 -4.29 11.04 -3.89
N VAL A 154 -3.88 11.07 -5.16
CA VAL A 154 -4.27 10.10 -6.18
C VAL A 154 -3.04 9.41 -6.72
N VAL A 155 -3.09 8.10 -6.90
CA VAL A 155 -2.00 7.32 -7.49
C VAL A 155 -2.49 6.44 -8.62
N ILE A 156 -1.80 6.43 -9.76
CA ILE A 156 -2.02 5.38 -10.74
C ILE A 156 -1.54 4.06 -10.13
N TYR A 157 -2.38 3.02 -10.21
CA TYR A 157 -2.04 1.66 -9.79
C TYR A 157 -1.82 0.79 -11.03
N PRO A 158 -0.55 0.54 -11.43
CA PRO A 158 -0.25 -0.34 -12.54
C PRO A 158 -0.62 -1.78 -12.17
N HIS A 159 -1.27 -2.48 -13.10
CA HIS A 159 -1.73 -3.86 -12.88
C HIS A 159 -1.60 -4.65 -14.18
N VAL A 160 -0.98 -5.84 -14.11
CA VAL A 160 -0.84 -6.73 -15.28
C VAL A 160 -2.19 -6.96 -15.97
N ASP A 161 -2.17 -7.08 -17.30
CA ASP A 161 -3.35 -7.29 -18.16
C ASP A 161 -4.32 -6.11 -18.25
N PHE A 162 -4.05 -4.98 -17.58
CA PHE A 162 -4.88 -3.78 -17.66
C PHE A 162 -4.29 -2.75 -18.62
N TYR A 163 -5.04 -1.67 -18.93
CA TYR A 163 -4.59 -0.68 -19.89
C TYR A 163 -3.29 -0.01 -19.44
N VAL A 164 -3.17 0.28 -18.13
CA VAL A 164 -1.89 0.69 -17.52
C VAL A 164 -1.33 -0.47 -16.71
N GLU A 165 -0.52 -1.30 -17.34
CA GLU A 165 0.10 -2.46 -16.70
C GLU A 165 1.57 -2.27 -16.33
N ARG A 166 2.28 -1.42 -17.06
CA ARG A 166 3.71 -1.16 -16.83
C ARG A 166 3.95 0.13 -16.06
N ILE A 167 5.01 0.12 -15.27
CA ILE A 167 5.40 1.25 -14.42
C ILE A 167 5.93 2.45 -15.22
N ASP A 168 6.57 2.21 -16.37
CA ASP A 168 7.05 3.24 -17.29
C ASP A 168 5.90 4.00 -17.97
N HIS A 169 4.83 3.28 -18.36
CA HIS A 169 3.60 3.87 -18.87
C HIS A 169 2.91 4.72 -17.80
N ALA A 170 2.81 4.22 -16.57
CA ALA A 170 2.27 5.00 -15.45
C ALA A 170 3.09 6.27 -15.18
N LEU A 171 4.43 6.20 -15.21
CA LEU A 171 5.29 7.37 -15.04
C LEU A 171 5.07 8.41 -16.16
N ARG A 172 4.96 7.96 -17.42
CA ARG A 172 4.64 8.84 -18.56
C ARG A 172 3.32 9.56 -18.34
N LEU A 173 2.28 8.85 -17.90
CA LEU A 173 0.97 9.42 -17.60
C LEU A 173 1.03 10.43 -16.45
N VAL A 174 1.73 10.13 -15.34
CA VAL A 174 1.87 11.07 -14.22
C VAL A 174 2.50 12.38 -14.68
N LYS A 175 3.56 12.32 -15.51
CA LYS A 175 4.21 13.51 -16.08
C LYS A 175 3.25 14.32 -16.96
N GLN A 176 2.39 13.68 -17.75
CA GLN A 176 1.39 14.37 -18.57
C GLN A 176 0.24 14.96 -17.75
N ILE A 177 -0.16 14.28 -16.67
CA ILE A 177 -1.23 14.76 -15.77
C ILE A 177 -0.81 16.07 -15.12
N ASP A 178 0.45 16.15 -14.69
CA ASP A 178 1.10 17.34 -14.13
C ASP A 178 0.29 17.99 -12.99
N ARG A 179 0.05 17.19 -11.93
CA ARG A 179 -0.65 17.64 -10.72
C ARG A 179 0.11 17.21 -9.46
N PRO A 180 0.30 18.09 -8.47
CA PRO A 180 1.15 17.79 -7.30
C PRO A 180 0.58 16.69 -6.39
N ASN A 181 -0.75 16.55 -6.33
CA ASN A 181 -1.41 15.50 -5.57
C ASN A 181 -1.58 14.19 -6.36
N VAL A 182 -1.04 14.09 -7.57
CA VAL A 182 -1.04 12.86 -8.39
C VAL A 182 0.34 12.22 -8.39
N GLY A 183 0.38 10.90 -8.28
CA GLY A 183 1.59 10.11 -8.37
C GLY A 183 1.31 8.70 -8.87
N LEU A 184 2.18 7.77 -8.50
CA LEU A 184 2.04 6.36 -8.83
C LEU A 184 2.36 5.46 -7.65
N THR A 185 1.92 4.21 -7.79
CA THR A 185 2.26 3.11 -6.91
C THR A 185 3.35 2.26 -7.55
N PHE A 186 4.37 1.88 -6.79
CA PHE A 186 5.20 0.73 -7.16
C PHE A 186 4.58 -0.53 -6.58
N ASN A 187 4.02 -1.39 -7.43
CA ASN A 187 3.47 -2.67 -7.01
C ASN A 187 4.44 -3.80 -7.42
N LEU A 188 5.05 -4.46 -6.43
CA LEU A 188 6.07 -5.48 -6.66
C LEU A 188 5.55 -6.64 -7.53
N CYS A 189 4.40 -7.24 -7.21
CA CYS A 189 3.96 -8.42 -7.93
C CYS A 189 3.58 -8.11 -9.39
N HIS A 190 2.94 -6.96 -9.65
CA HIS A 190 2.64 -6.54 -11.02
C HIS A 190 3.89 -6.12 -11.78
N TRP A 191 4.84 -5.43 -11.14
CA TRP A 191 6.12 -5.08 -11.76
C TRP A 191 6.91 -6.33 -12.15
N LEU A 192 6.97 -7.36 -11.29
CA LEU A 192 7.57 -8.65 -11.62
C LEU A 192 6.83 -9.34 -12.78
N ALA A 193 5.50 -9.24 -12.82
CA ALA A 193 4.70 -9.83 -13.89
C ALA A 193 4.90 -9.17 -15.26
N THR A 194 5.19 -7.86 -15.30
CA THR A 194 5.28 -7.09 -16.55
C THR A 194 6.71 -6.70 -16.94
N THR A 195 7.71 -7.01 -16.10
CA THR A 195 9.12 -6.72 -16.37
C THR A 195 9.89 -8.04 -16.50
N PRO A 196 10.53 -8.35 -17.64
CA PRO A 196 11.36 -9.54 -17.79
C PRO A 196 12.51 -9.57 -16.79
N LYS A 197 12.89 -10.75 -16.27
CA LYS A 197 13.96 -10.89 -15.26
C LYS A 197 15.26 -10.21 -15.67
N ALA A 198 15.64 -10.29 -16.95
CA ALA A 198 16.84 -9.68 -17.48
C ALA A 198 16.88 -8.14 -17.29
N GLU A 199 15.72 -7.48 -17.22
CA GLU A 199 15.59 -6.02 -17.05
C GLU A 199 15.46 -5.60 -15.58
N ARG A 200 15.38 -6.55 -14.63
CA ARG A 200 15.15 -6.27 -13.20
C ARG A 200 16.41 -5.94 -12.41
N ALA A 201 17.59 -6.06 -13.02
CA ALA A 201 18.87 -5.89 -12.32
C ALA A 201 19.00 -4.51 -11.66
N ASP A 202 18.51 -3.45 -12.32
CA ASP A 202 18.56 -2.07 -11.82
C ASP A 202 17.20 -1.57 -11.28
N TRP A 203 16.53 -2.38 -10.47
CA TRP A 203 15.30 -1.92 -9.79
C TRP A 203 15.54 -0.74 -8.85
N LYS A 204 16.77 -0.55 -8.35
CA LYS A 204 17.17 0.60 -7.52
C LYS A 204 17.21 1.90 -8.32
N GLY A 205 17.82 1.89 -9.51
CA GLY A 205 17.80 3.03 -10.44
C GLY A 205 16.38 3.36 -10.90
N LEU A 206 15.56 2.33 -11.15
CA LEU A 206 14.12 2.50 -11.40
C LEU A 206 13.43 3.23 -10.23
N LEU A 207 13.52 2.74 -8.99
CA LEU A 207 12.88 3.41 -7.85
C LEU A 207 13.41 4.84 -7.62
N THR A 208 14.70 5.08 -7.87
CA THR A 208 15.29 6.42 -7.82
C THR A 208 14.63 7.36 -8.82
N THR A 209 14.39 6.88 -10.05
CA THR A 209 13.66 7.61 -11.10
C THR A 209 12.20 7.88 -10.71
N LEU A 210 11.55 6.94 -10.03
CA LEU A 210 10.17 7.07 -9.59
C LEU A 210 10.00 7.99 -8.38
N LYS A 211 11.05 8.21 -7.57
CA LYS A 211 11.00 8.93 -6.28
C LYS A 211 10.18 10.23 -6.29
N PRO A 212 10.27 11.14 -7.29
CA PRO A 212 9.48 12.38 -7.29
C PRO A 212 7.96 12.16 -7.37
N HIS A 213 7.54 10.99 -7.87
CA HIS A 213 6.14 10.64 -8.13
C HIS A 213 5.64 9.44 -7.32
N LEU A 214 6.53 8.73 -6.64
CA LEU A 214 6.21 7.55 -5.84
C LEU A 214 5.50 7.97 -4.56
N LYS A 215 4.24 7.57 -4.41
CA LYS A 215 3.41 7.92 -3.23
C LYS A 215 2.98 6.70 -2.42
N MET A 216 3.03 5.50 -2.99
CA MET A 216 2.67 4.25 -2.31
C MET A 216 3.52 3.10 -2.85
N ILE A 217 3.84 2.12 -1.99
CA ILE A 217 4.47 0.86 -2.41
C ILE A 217 3.60 -0.29 -1.93
N THR A 218 3.41 -1.33 -2.76
CA THR A 218 2.81 -2.59 -2.32
C THR A 218 3.76 -3.75 -2.58
N ILE A 219 3.93 -4.61 -1.58
CA ILE A 219 4.88 -5.72 -1.57
C ILE A 219 4.18 -7.05 -1.27
N SER A 220 4.90 -8.13 -1.53
CA SER A 220 4.57 -9.50 -1.15
C SER A 220 5.89 -10.25 -0.96
N GLY A 221 5.85 -11.48 -0.41
CA GLY A 221 6.91 -12.42 -0.73
C GLY A 221 6.87 -12.72 -2.23
N ALA A 222 8.01 -12.91 -2.87
CA ALA A 222 8.05 -13.14 -4.31
C ALA A 222 9.33 -13.85 -4.74
N ASN A 223 9.24 -14.62 -5.82
CA ASN A 223 10.36 -15.20 -6.53
C ASN A 223 10.84 -14.27 -7.65
N ASN A 224 12.16 -14.15 -7.81
CA ASN A 224 12.77 -13.42 -8.92
C ASN A 224 13.00 -14.35 -10.13
N VAL A 225 11.90 -14.72 -10.79
CA VAL A 225 11.85 -15.65 -11.94
C VAL A 225 11.03 -15.05 -13.08
N ASP A 226 11.10 -15.63 -14.28
CA ASP A 226 10.16 -15.33 -15.38
C ASP A 226 9.01 -16.36 -15.35
N ALA A 227 7.92 -16.01 -14.64
CA ALA A 227 6.83 -16.95 -14.39
C ALA A 227 6.01 -17.31 -15.65
N ALA A 228 6.01 -16.48 -16.70
CA ALA A 228 5.16 -16.67 -17.89
C ALA A 228 5.41 -18.01 -18.61
N GLY A 229 6.64 -18.54 -18.56
CA GLY A 229 7.02 -19.83 -19.18
C GLY A 229 6.99 -21.03 -18.22
N MET A 230 6.57 -20.85 -16.97
CA MET A 230 6.60 -21.90 -15.95
C MET A 230 5.26 -22.63 -15.85
N ASN A 231 5.28 -23.91 -15.45
CA ASN A 231 4.08 -24.58 -14.96
C ASN A 231 3.75 -24.06 -13.55
N ASN A 232 2.85 -23.09 -13.49
CA ASN A 232 2.48 -22.44 -12.23
C ASN A 232 1.24 -23.05 -11.56
N GLY A 233 0.64 -24.11 -12.13
CA GLY A 233 -0.60 -24.69 -11.62
C GLY A 233 -1.78 -23.71 -11.59
N PRO A 234 -2.85 -24.01 -10.82
CA PRO A 234 -4.13 -23.29 -10.87
C PRO A 234 -4.06 -21.81 -10.44
N GLY A 235 -3.05 -21.43 -9.65
CA GLY A 235 -2.85 -20.04 -9.21
C GLY A 235 -2.16 -19.15 -10.25
N GLY A 236 -1.70 -19.73 -11.36
CA GLY A 236 -0.95 -19.02 -12.39
C GLY A 236 0.31 -18.35 -11.85
N ILE A 237 0.78 -17.31 -12.54
CA ILE A 237 2.01 -16.57 -12.18
C ILE A 237 2.03 -16.06 -10.73
N TRP A 238 0.87 -15.92 -10.08
CA TRP A 238 0.76 -15.46 -8.70
C TRP A 238 1.37 -16.42 -7.69
N ASN A 239 1.46 -17.72 -8.00
CA ASN A 239 2.21 -18.68 -7.20
C ASN A 239 3.72 -18.38 -7.15
N GLN A 240 4.23 -17.51 -8.02
CA GLN A 240 5.62 -17.03 -7.98
C GLN A 240 5.73 -15.63 -7.38
N TYR A 241 4.76 -14.75 -7.64
CA TYR A 241 4.90 -13.32 -7.30
C TYR A 241 4.09 -12.88 -6.07
N ILE A 242 3.25 -13.73 -5.50
CA ILE A 242 2.49 -13.46 -4.27
C ILE A 242 2.65 -14.65 -3.30
N LEU A 243 3.74 -14.60 -2.54
CA LEU A 243 4.07 -15.55 -1.47
C LEU A 243 3.91 -14.88 -0.10
N PRO A 244 3.90 -15.65 1.00
CA PRO A 244 4.00 -15.09 2.34
C PRO A 244 5.16 -14.11 2.45
N LEU A 245 4.93 -12.95 3.05
CA LEU A 245 5.96 -11.91 3.19
C LEU A 245 7.22 -12.49 3.87
N GLY A 246 8.41 -12.11 3.39
CA GLY A 246 9.68 -12.65 3.88
C GLY A 246 10.10 -13.99 3.24
N THR A 247 9.30 -14.52 2.31
CA THR A 247 9.62 -15.73 1.54
C THR A 247 9.82 -15.43 0.06
N GLY A 248 10.42 -16.39 -0.65
CA GLY A 248 10.78 -16.28 -2.06
C GLY A 248 12.21 -15.82 -2.29
N SER A 249 12.61 -15.77 -3.56
CA SER A 249 13.98 -15.44 -3.98
C SER A 249 14.23 -13.96 -4.32
N PHE A 250 13.18 -13.12 -4.36
CA PHE A 250 13.33 -11.67 -4.45
C PHE A 250 13.54 -11.08 -3.05
N ASP A 251 14.57 -10.25 -2.86
CA ASP A 251 14.85 -9.63 -1.56
C ASP A 251 13.90 -8.45 -1.29
N THR A 252 12.70 -8.78 -0.82
CA THR A 252 11.68 -7.79 -0.46
C THR A 252 12.11 -6.90 0.71
N TYR A 253 12.95 -7.41 1.64
CA TYR A 253 13.47 -6.56 2.72
C TYR A 253 14.37 -5.48 2.16
N GLU A 254 15.30 -5.83 1.26
CA GLU A 254 16.20 -4.85 0.65
C GLU A 254 15.43 -3.80 -0.16
N LEU A 255 14.33 -4.17 -0.82
CA LEU A 255 13.45 -3.20 -1.48
C LEU A 255 12.86 -2.20 -0.48
N VAL A 256 12.31 -2.67 0.64
CA VAL A 256 11.76 -1.80 1.69
C VAL A 256 12.86 -0.94 2.31
N ARG A 257 14.01 -1.53 2.62
CA ARG A 257 15.15 -0.84 3.20
C ARG A 257 15.65 0.27 2.29
N PHE A 258 15.86 -0.02 1.00
CA PHE A 258 16.29 0.96 0.02
C PHE A 258 15.29 2.10 -0.12
N ALA A 259 13.99 1.80 -0.22
CA ALA A 259 12.96 2.82 -0.30
C ALA A 259 12.97 3.73 0.95
N VAL A 260 13.01 3.16 2.15
CA VAL A 260 12.86 3.91 3.40
C VAL A 260 14.14 4.68 3.77
N GLN A 261 15.30 4.04 3.70
CA GLN A 261 16.57 4.59 4.17
C GLN A 261 17.31 5.38 3.09
N ASP A 262 17.47 4.81 1.89
CA ASP A 262 18.27 5.42 0.83
C ASP A 262 17.47 6.47 0.03
N LEU A 263 16.20 6.17 -0.29
CA LEU A 263 15.36 7.13 -0.99
C LEU A 263 14.66 8.13 -0.05
N GLY A 264 14.57 7.83 1.24
CA GLY A 264 13.83 8.64 2.19
C GLY A 264 12.32 8.60 1.98
N PHE A 265 11.78 7.52 1.40
CA PHE A 265 10.35 7.35 1.16
C PHE A 265 9.58 7.32 2.49
N ARG A 266 8.49 8.09 2.58
CA ARG A 266 7.63 8.20 3.79
C ARG A 266 6.17 7.85 3.53
N GLY A 267 5.83 7.45 2.31
CA GLY A 267 4.49 6.99 1.98
C GLY A 267 4.18 5.61 2.58
N PRO A 268 2.92 5.17 2.55
CA PRO A 268 2.51 3.89 3.09
C PRO A 268 3.05 2.71 2.27
N ILE A 269 3.30 1.59 2.95
CA ILE A 269 3.75 0.33 2.37
C ILE A 269 2.72 -0.77 2.67
N GLY A 270 2.08 -1.28 1.64
CA GLY A 270 1.00 -2.28 1.74
C GLY A 270 1.47 -3.70 1.46
N VAL A 271 0.85 -4.70 2.09
CA VAL A 271 1.10 -6.12 1.76
C VAL A 271 -0.04 -6.73 0.96
N GLN A 272 0.30 -7.29 -0.20
CA GLN A 272 -0.58 -7.97 -1.14
C GLN A 272 -0.66 -9.46 -0.80
N CYS A 273 -1.88 -9.99 -0.67
CA CYS A 273 -2.12 -11.39 -0.26
C CYS A 273 -3.10 -12.14 -1.18
N PHE A 274 -3.33 -11.66 -2.40
CA PHE A 274 -4.24 -12.30 -3.34
C PHE A 274 -3.90 -13.77 -3.59
N ALA A 275 -4.93 -14.62 -3.53
CA ALA A 275 -4.84 -16.07 -3.74
C ALA A 275 -3.82 -16.80 -2.86
N MET A 276 -3.38 -16.18 -1.76
CA MET A 276 -2.46 -16.82 -0.81
C MET A 276 -3.12 -18.04 -0.17
N LYS A 277 -2.44 -19.19 -0.24
CA LYS A 277 -2.92 -20.45 0.32
C LYS A 277 -2.90 -20.42 1.86
N GLY A 278 -3.69 -21.29 2.47
CA GLY A 278 -3.75 -21.46 3.92
C GLY A 278 -4.79 -20.58 4.60
N ASP A 279 -4.77 -20.59 5.94
CA ASP A 279 -5.69 -19.84 6.79
C ASP A 279 -5.37 -18.34 6.77
N LYS A 280 -6.36 -17.51 6.42
CA LYS A 280 -6.17 -16.05 6.23
C LYS A 280 -5.78 -15.33 7.53
N PRO A 281 -6.44 -15.54 8.68
CA PRO A 281 -5.99 -15.00 9.96
C PRO A 281 -4.56 -15.37 10.34
N THR A 282 -4.16 -16.62 10.09
CA THR A 282 -2.79 -17.09 10.32
C THR A 282 -1.80 -16.38 9.39
N ASN A 283 -2.12 -16.26 8.10
CA ASN A 283 -1.31 -15.51 7.14
C ASN A 283 -1.15 -14.03 7.53
N LEU A 284 -2.20 -13.39 8.04
CA LEU A 284 -2.12 -12.03 8.57
C LEU A 284 -1.17 -11.93 9.78
N ARG A 285 -1.23 -12.88 10.72
CA ARG A 285 -0.32 -12.93 11.88
C ARG A 285 1.13 -13.08 11.46
N ASN A 286 1.39 -13.98 10.51
CA ASN A 286 2.73 -14.18 9.97
C ASN A 286 3.23 -12.92 9.24
N THR A 287 2.35 -12.30 8.45
CA THR A 287 2.68 -11.06 7.72
C THR A 287 3.08 -9.93 8.68
N ILE A 288 2.32 -9.69 9.74
CA ILE A 288 2.66 -8.60 10.68
C ILE A 288 3.92 -8.91 11.49
N ALA A 289 4.20 -10.20 11.78
CA ALA A 289 5.45 -10.59 12.44
C ALA A 289 6.67 -10.21 11.57
N VAL A 290 6.65 -10.54 10.28
CA VAL A 290 7.73 -10.17 9.34
C VAL A 290 7.85 -8.66 9.18
N LEU A 291 6.74 -7.92 9.11
CA LEU A 291 6.78 -6.45 9.08
C LEU A 291 7.45 -5.86 10.32
N ARG A 292 7.19 -6.42 11.50
CA ARG A 292 7.85 -5.99 12.75
C ARG A 292 9.34 -6.28 12.72
N GLU A 293 9.75 -7.41 12.17
CA GLU A 293 11.18 -7.72 11.95
C GLU A 293 11.83 -6.70 11.00
N TYR A 294 11.15 -6.35 9.91
CA TYR A 294 11.65 -5.33 8.97
C TYR A 294 11.81 -4.00 9.69
N GLN A 295 10.80 -3.54 10.42
CA GLN A 295 10.85 -2.31 11.22
C GLN A 295 11.99 -2.32 12.24
N ALA A 296 12.18 -3.43 12.96
CA ALA A 296 13.25 -3.57 13.94
C ALA A 296 14.65 -3.48 13.29
N ARG A 297 14.82 -4.08 12.10
CA ARG A 297 16.08 -4.00 11.34
C ARG A 297 16.33 -2.59 10.80
N LEU A 298 15.28 -1.89 10.36
CA LEU A 298 15.36 -0.50 9.89
C LEU A 298 15.76 0.49 10.98
N ALA A 299 15.42 0.22 12.25
CA ALA A 299 15.70 1.08 13.40
C ALA A 299 17.09 0.90 14.01
N LYS A 300 17.84 -0.14 13.65
CA LYS A 300 19.17 -0.46 14.21
C LYS A 300 20.34 0.31 13.56
N ARG A 301 20.06 1.40 12.84
CA ARG A 301 21.04 2.28 12.19
C ARG A 301 20.57 3.73 12.31
#